data_AF-C9SPU1-F1
#
_entry.id   AF-C9SPU1-F1
#
_cell.length_a   1.000
_cell.length_b   1.000
_cell.length_c   1.000
_cell.angle_alpha   90.00
_cell.angle_beta   90.00
_cell.angle_gamma   90.00
#
_symmetry.space_group_name_H-M   'P 1'
#
loop_
_entity.id
_entity.type
_entity.pdbx_description
1 polymer ?
#
loop_
_entity_poly.entity_id
_entity_poly.type
_entity_poly.pdbx_seq_one_letter_code
_entity_poly.pdbx_strand_id
1 'polypeptide(L)'
;MSPSTPNCSTRTPTWDKNDTVTVAVAFTPGSVSLSAWGLTPQGYKWGAENQDLGSDQPQGFTTSMGTKRKLLLSPRFRGFFLVPETGKWNYSFMGSAFAGMEKKPVHVKLDTPLPFYSDQHRPIHFHSFAELEDIWVDRQDNFA
;
A
#
# COMPACT_ATOMS: atom_id res chain seq x y z
N MET A 1 10.08 -21.78 27.00
CA MET A 1 10.84 -20.58 26.58
C MET A 1 10.23 -20.09 25.28
N SER A 2 9.24 -19.20 25.35
CA SER A 2 8.59 -18.65 24.16
C SER A 2 9.50 -17.59 23.52
N PRO A 3 9.64 -17.58 22.19
CA PRO A 3 10.43 -16.55 21.53
C PRO A 3 9.67 -15.23 21.65
N SER A 4 10.31 -14.25 22.29
CA SER A 4 9.82 -12.88 22.39
C SER A 4 9.63 -12.30 20.98
N THR A 5 8.39 -12.00 20.63
CA THR A 5 8.04 -11.19 19.46
C THR A 5 8.77 -9.84 19.56
N PRO A 6 9.54 -9.42 18.54
CA PRO A 6 10.23 -8.13 18.60
C PRO A 6 9.19 -7.01 18.46
N ASN A 7 9.11 -6.15 19.49
CA ASN A 7 8.25 -4.97 19.54
C ASN A 7 8.45 -4.08 18.30
N CYS A 8 7.33 -3.64 17.72
CA CYS A 8 7.24 -2.86 16.49
C CYS A 8 7.65 -1.37 16.65
N SER A 9 8.13 -0.93 17.82
CA SER A 9 8.30 0.48 18.15
C SER A 9 9.67 1.11 17.82
N THR A 10 10.59 0.37 17.19
CA THR A 10 11.97 0.85 16.89
C THR A 10 12.44 0.63 15.45
N ARG A 11 11.55 0.31 14.50
CA ARG A 11 11.97 -0.38 13.26
C ARG A 11 12.60 0.45 12.14
N THR A 12 12.67 1.78 12.20
CA THR A 12 13.34 2.57 11.14
C THR A 12 14.21 3.70 11.72
N PRO A 13 15.49 3.43 12.06
CA PRO A 13 16.43 4.48 12.47
C PRO A 13 16.73 5.50 11.35
N THR A 14 16.22 5.26 10.14
CA THR A 14 16.45 6.06 8.93
C THR A 14 15.53 7.26 8.79
N TRP A 15 14.41 7.33 9.52
CA TRP A 15 13.45 8.42 9.37
C TRP A 15 13.64 9.45 10.48
N ASP A 16 13.85 10.71 10.10
CA ASP A 16 13.81 11.80 11.05
C ASP A 16 12.36 12.05 11.48
N LYS A 17 12.10 11.87 12.78
CA LYS A 17 10.77 12.02 13.38
C LYS A 17 10.20 13.42 13.21
N ASN A 18 11.05 14.43 12.98
CA ASN A 18 10.62 15.82 12.81
C ASN A 18 10.25 16.17 11.36
N ASP A 19 10.82 15.46 10.38
CA ASP A 19 10.72 15.80 8.94
C ASP A 19 9.87 14.81 8.13
N THR A 20 9.20 13.86 8.79
CA THR A 20 8.21 12.98 8.15
C THR A 20 6.81 13.58 8.15
N VAL A 21 6.07 13.35 7.06
CA VAL A 21 4.66 13.75 6.93
C VAL A 21 3.81 12.61 6.38
N THR A 22 2.57 12.52 6.87
CA THR A 22 1.52 11.67 6.32
C THR A 22 0.62 12.51 5.44
N VAL A 23 0.54 12.17 4.16
CA VAL A 23 -0.38 12.82 3.20
C VAL A 23 -1.63 11.96 3.07
N ALA A 24 -2.78 12.53 3.44
CA ALA A 24 -4.08 11.91 3.26
C ALA A 24 -4.70 12.38 1.95
N VAL A 25 -5.11 11.43 1.12
CA VAL A 25 -5.81 11.63 -0.15
C VAL A 25 -7.26 11.19 0.06
N ALA A 26 -8.17 12.17 0.17
CA ALA A 26 -9.59 11.91 0.38
C ALA A 26 -10.36 12.02 -0.93
N PHE A 27 -11.18 11.01 -1.23
CA PHE A 27 -12.10 11.05 -2.35
C PHE A 27 -13.36 11.80 -1.95
N THR A 28 -13.56 12.97 -2.56
CA THR A 28 -14.77 13.76 -2.47
C THR A 28 -15.58 13.58 -3.77
N PRO A 29 -16.91 13.72 -3.77
CA PRO A 29 -17.68 13.55 -5.01
C PRO A 29 -17.13 14.42 -6.15
N GLY A 30 -16.69 13.79 -7.24
CA GLY A 30 -16.11 14.44 -8.41
C GLY A 30 -14.76 15.14 -8.20
N SER A 31 -14.08 14.94 -7.06
CA SER A 31 -12.85 15.67 -6.73
C SER A 31 -11.95 14.89 -5.75
N VAL A 32 -10.78 15.43 -5.48
CA VAL A 32 -9.85 14.89 -4.47
C VAL A 32 -9.43 16.02 -3.54
N SER A 33 -9.43 15.74 -2.24
CA SER A 33 -8.93 16.65 -1.22
C SER A 33 -7.66 16.10 -0.61
N LEU A 34 -6.59 16.90 -0.60
CA LEU A 34 -5.29 16.54 -0.03
C LEU A 34 -5.07 17.28 1.29
N SER A 35 -4.57 16.55 2.29
CA SER A 35 -4.10 17.16 3.54
C SER A 35 -2.80 16.51 4.00
N ALA A 36 -1.89 17.29 4.56
CA ALA A 36 -0.63 16.79 5.09
C ALA A 36 -0.59 17.01 6.61
N TRP A 37 -0.11 15.99 7.32
CA TRP A 37 -0.05 15.96 8.78
C TRP A 37 1.33 15.50 9.22
N GLY A 38 1.89 16.16 10.23
CA GLY A 38 3.08 15.68 10.94
C GLY A 38 2.67 15.17 12.32
N LEU A 39 3.36 14.16 12.84
CA LEU A 39 3.14 13.66 14.20
C LEU A 39 3.76 14.61 15.23
N THR A 40 3.07 14.81 16.36
CA THR A 40 3.68 15.43 17.54
C THR A 40 4.51 14.39 18.30
N PRO A 41 5.47 14.79 19.16
CA PRO A 41 6.22 13.85 19.98
C PRO A 41 5.30 12.97 20.86
N GLN A 42 4.20 13.54 21.35
CA GLN A 42 3.18 12.82 22.10
C GLN A 42 2.45 11.80 21.21
N GLY A 43 2.04 12.20 20.01
CA GLY A 43 1.40 11.31 19.03
C GLY A 43 2.28 10.16 18.59
N TYR A 44 3.58 10.41 18.40
CA TYR A 44 4.55 9.36 18.10
C TYR A 44 4.63 8.34 19.23
N LYS A 45 4.79 8.80 20.48
CA LYS A 45 4.91 7.89 21.63
C LYS A 45 3.65 7.06 21.81
N TRP A 46 2.49 7.72 21.82
CA TRP A 46 1.20 7.04 21.97
C TRP A 46 0.95 6.04 20.84
N GLY A 47 1.19 6.42 19.58
CA GLY A 47 0.98 5.55 18.42
C GLY A 47 1.91 4.34 18.36
N ALA A 48 3.12 4.45 18.92
CA ALA A 48 4.07 3.35 19.00
C ALA A 48 3.74 2.33 20.11
N GLU A 49 3.03 2.75 21.14
CA GLU A 49 2.62 1.91 22.28
C GLU A 49 1.20 1.34 22.09
N ASN A 50 0.36 1.98 21.28
CA ASN A 50 -1.02 1.56 21.05
C ASN A 50 -1.10 0.22 20.30
N GLN A 51 -1.81 -0.74 20.88
CA GLN A 51 -2.06 -2.06 20.29
C GLN A 51 -3.51 -2.25 19.81
N ASP A 52 -4.40 -1.31 20.13
CA ASP A 52 -5.78 -1.32 19.65
C ASP A 52 -5.84 -0.75 18.23
N LEU A 53 -5.94 -1.64 17.25
CA LEU A 53 -6.03 -1.33 15.82
C LEU A 53 -7.46 -1.38 15.27
N GLY A 54 -8.44 -1.76 16.10
CA GLY A 54 -9.81 -2.04 15.66
C GLY A 54 -10.83 -0.98 16.08
N SER A 55 -10.57 -0.25 17.16
CA SER A 55 -11.50 0.76 17.67
C SER A 55 -11.42 2.08 16.90
N ASP A 56 -12.56 2.70 16.66
CA ASP A 56 -12.65 4.06 16.10
C ASP A 56 -12.16 5.13 17.09
N GLN A 57 -12.23 4.85 18.39
CA GLN A 57 -11.74 5.73 19.46
C GLN A 57 -10.84 4.94 20.43
N PRO A 58 -9.60 4.63 20.05
CA PRO A 58 -8.67 3.94 20.92
C PRO A 58 -8.40 4.74 22.20
N GLN A 59 -8.18 4.05 23.31
CA GLN A 59 -7.98 4.69 24.61
C GLN A 59 -6.79 5.67 24.61
N GLY A 60 -7.02 6.88 25.12
CA GLY A 60 -5.97 7.90 25.22
C GLY A 60 -5.66 8.64 23.91
N PHE A 61 -6.40 8.34 22.83
CA PHE A 61 -6.31 9.13 21.60
C PHE A 61 -6.80 10.56 21.86
N THR A 62 -6.09 11.54 21.30
CA THR A 62 -6.48 12.95 21.28
C THR A 62 -6.28 13.54 19.89
N THR A 63 -7.02 14.60 19.56
CA THR A 63 -6.85 15.29 18.27
C THR A 63 -5.53 16.08 18.17
N SER A 64 -4.82 16.26 19.30
CA SER A 64 -3.51 16.91 19.38
C SER A 64 -2.32 16.01 18.98
N MET A 65 -2.57 14.74 18.62
CA MET A 65 -1.51 13.81 18.19
C MET A 65 -0.92 14.18 16.82
N GLY A 66 -1.65 14.94 16.01
CA GLY A 66 -1.22 15.40 14.68
C GLY A 66 -1.25 16.93 14.55
N THR A 67 -0.28 17.47 13.80
CA THR A 67 -0.21 18.89 13.44
C THR A 67 -0.31 19.04 11.93
N LYS A 68 -1.19 19.92 11.45
CA LYS A 68 -1.36 20.18 10.02
C LYS A 68 -0.10 20.82 9.43
N ARG A 69 0.34 20.32 8.26
CA ARG A 69 1.50 20.81 7.52
C ARG A 69 1.06 21.48 6.21
N LYS A 70 1.91 22.37 5.69
CA LYS A 70 1.68 23.03 4.40
C LYS A 70 2.04 22.06 3.27
N LEU A 71 1.13 21.93 2.29
CA LEU A 71 1.31 21.12 1.09
C LEU A 71 0.96 21.98 -0.12
N LEU A 72 1.82 21.96 -1.14
CA LEU A 72 1.62 22.68 -2.40
C LEU A 72 1.79 21.73 -3.57
N LEU A 73 0.94 21.90 -4.59
CA LEU A 73 1.07 21.19 -5.86
C LEU A 73 1.83 22.08 -6.84
N SER A 74 2.82 21.51 -7.51
CA SER A 74 3.69 22.24 -8.44
C SER A 74 3.72 21.54 -9.79
N PRO A 75 3.45 22.25 -10.90
CA PRO A 75 3.66 21.73 -12.24
C PRO A 75 5.11 21.89 -12.72
N ARG A 76 5.98 22.57 -11.94
CA ARG A 76 7.33 22.97 -12.37
C ARG A 76 8.33 21.82 -12.42
N PHE A 77 8.12 20.80 -11.61
CA PHE A 77 9.00 19.64 -11.50
C PHE A 77 8.18 18.36 -11.63
N ARG A 78 8.81 17.31 -12.17
CA ARG A 78 8.19 16.00 -12.35
C ARG A 78 8.91 15.00 -11.44
N GLY A 79 8.13 14.30 -10.62
CA GLY A 79 8.62 13.16 -9.85
C GLY A 79 8.71 11.89 -10.70
N PHE A 80 9.11 10.80 -10.05
CA PHE A 80 9.12 9.46 -10.63
C PHE A 80 8.59 8.44 -9.62
N PHE A 81 8.28 7.23 -10.08
CA PHE A 81 7.84 6.13 -9.24
C PHE A 81 8.91 5.06 -9.14
N LEU A 82 8.92 4.37 -8.00
CA LEU A 82 9.64 3.12 -7.83
C LEU A 82 8.62 2.01 -7.58
N VAL A 83 8.78 0.88 -8.26
CA VAL A 83 7.88 -0.27 -8.15
C VAL A 83 8.69 -1.51 -7.75
N PRO A 84 8.07 -2.53 -7.12
CA PRO A 84 8.73 -3.80 -6.89
C PRO A 84 9.28 -4.40 -8.20
N GLU A 85 10.43 -5.07 -8.16
CA GLU A 85 11.00 -5.74 -9.35
C GLU A 85 10.02 -6.75 -9.98
N THR A 86 9.21 -7.39 -9.15
CA THR A 86 8.14 -8.31 -9.57
C THR A 86 6.97 -7.63 -10.28
N GLY A 87 6.92 -6.30 -10.30
CA GLY A 87 5.82 -5.47 -10.81
C GLY A 87 4.59 -5.41 -9.91
N LYS A 88 4.44 -6.36 -8.98
CA LYS A 88 3.25 -6.53 -8.14
C LYS A 88 3.40 -5.79 -6.82
N TRP A 89 2.64 -4.72 -6.66
CA TRP A 89 2.54 -3.98 -5.39
C TRP A 89 1.22 -4.25 -4.65
N ASN A 90 0.17 -4.64 -5.37
CA ASN A 90 -1.13 -4.94 -4.79
C ASN A 90 -1.27 -6.44 -4.46
N TYR A 91 -1.50 -6.75 -3.18
CA TYR A 91 -1.71 -8.11 -2.67
C TYR A 91 -3.14 -8.37 -2.17
N SER A 92 -4.09 -7.46 -2.40
CA SER A 92 -5.49 -7.61 -1.94
C SER A 92 -6.17 -8.88 -2.48
N PHE A 93 -5.82 -9.32 -3.69
CA PHE A 93 -6.33 -10.58 -4.29
C PHE A 93 -5.37 -11.77 -4.12
N MET A 94 -4.27 -11.58 -3.40
CA MET A 94 -3.19 -12.55 -3.22
C MET A 94 -2.79 -12.64 -1.74
N GLY A 95 -3.77 -12.64 -0.83
CA GLY A 95 -3.55 -12.52 0.62
C GLY A 95 -2.60 -13.58 1.21
N SER A 96 -2.66 -14.82 0.73
CA SER A 96 -1.74 -15.89 1.16
C SER A 96 -0.28 -15.60 0.82
N ALA A 97 0.00 -14.88 -0.28
CA ALA A 97 1.35 -14.52 -0.70
C ALA A 97 1.92 -13.33 0.09
N PHE A 98 1.06 -12.47 0.67
CA PHE A 98 1.49 -11.27 1.39
C PHE A 98 2.35 -11.61 2.61
N ALA A 99 1.92 -12.58 3.43
CA ALA A 99 2.63 -12.95 4.67
C ALA A 99 4.07 -13.44 4.44
N GLY A 100 4.33 -14.02 3.26
CA GLY A 100 5.68 -14.45 2.86
C GLY A 100 6.53 -13.30 2.30
N MET A 101 5.90 -12.28 1.73
CA MET A 101 6.55 -11.10 1.17
C MET A 101 6.92 -10.08 2.25
N GLU A 102 6.01 -9.80 3.20
CA GLU A 102 6.18 -8.75 4.23
C GLU A 102 7.47 -8.92 5.06
N LYS A 103 7.90 -10.16 5.26
CA LYS A 103 9.08 -10.49 6.08
C LYS A 103 10.41 -10.38 5.33
N LYS A 104 10.38 -10.19 4.00
CA LYS A 104 11.58 -10.22 3.14
C LYS A 104 11.91 -8.82 2.60
N PRO A 105 13.19 -8.51 2.36
CA PRO A 105 13.56 -7.32 1.61
C PRO A 105 12.91 -7.33 0.23
N VAL A 106 12.38 -6.17 -0.19
CA VAL A 106 11.78 -5.98 -1.51
C VAL A 106 12.73 -5.13 -2.35
N HIS A 107 13.21 -5.68 -3.46
CA HIS A 107 13.97 -4.92 -4.45
C HIS A 107 13.02 -4.13 -5.35
N VAL A 108 13.45 -2.93 -5.74
CA VAL A 108 12.64 -1.98 -6.51
C VAL A 108 13.37 -1.53 -7.77
N LYS A 109 12.60 -1.17 -8.79
CA LYS A 109 13.08 -0.63 -10.07
C LYS A 109 12.33 0.65 -10.44
N LEU A 110 12.93 1.44 -11.33
CA LEU A 110 12.30 2.61 -11.94
C LEU A 110 11.32 2.15 -13.02
N ASP A 111 10.03 2.33 -12.78
CA ASP A 111 8.97 1.93 -13.73
C ASP A 111 7.64 2.62 -13.40
N THR A 112 6.62 2.40 -14.22
CA THR A 112 5.25 2.87 -14.01
C THR A 112 4.45 1.90 -13.13
N PRO A 113 3.75 2.36 -12.08
CA PRO A 113 2.93 1.47 -11.25
C PRO A 113 1.76 0.89 -12.03
N LEU A 114 1.57 -0.42 -11.91
CA LEU A 114 0.41 -1.10 -12.48
C LEU A 114 -0.88 -0.63 -11.80
N PRO A 115 -2.02 -0.52 -12.53
CA PRO A 115 -3.31 -0.20 -11.93
C PRO A 115 -3.73 -1.20 -10.85
N PHE A 116 -4.58 -0.76 -9.91
CA PHE A 116 -5.07 -1.61 -8.81
C PHE A 116 -5.64 -2.95 -9.31
N TYR A 117 -6.41 -2.90 -10.40
CA TYR A 117 -7.06 -4.03 -11.05
C TYR A 117 -6.27 -4.59 -12.26
N SER A 118 -4.95 -4.43 -12.33
CA SER A 118 -4.18 -5.14 -13.37
C SER A 118 -4.30 -6.66 -13.22
N ASP A 119 -4.39 -7.38 -14.33
CA ASP A 119 -4.27 -8.84 -14.43
C ASP A 119 -3.17 -9.45 -13.53
N GLN A 120 -1.99 -8.83 -13.49
CA GLN A 120 -0.88 -9.29 -12.65
C GLN A 120 -1.17 -9.25 -11.15
N HIS A 121 -2.07 -8.36 -10.70
CA HIS A 121 -2.51 -8.26 -9.31
C HIS A 121 -3.66 -9.21 -8.96
N ARG A 122 -4.30 -9.84 -9.96
CA ARG A 122 -5.45 -10.73 -9.79
C ARG A 122 -5.35 -12.01 -10.63
N PRO A 123 -4.20 -12.72 -10.62
CA PRO A 123 -3.93 -13.84 -11.52
C PRO A 123 -4.92 -15.00 -11.37
N ILE A 124 -5.48 -15.21 -10.18
CA ILE A 124 -6.48 -16.26 -9.90
C ILE A 124 -7.71 -16.11 -10.80
N HIS A 125 -8.12 -14.89 -11.13
CA HIS A 125 -9.29 -14.63 -12.00
C HIS A 125 -9.06 -15.08 -13.46
N PHE A 126 -7.81 -15.33 -13.85
CA PHE A 126 -7.43 -15.70 -15.20
C PHE A 126 -6.95 -17.16 -15.30
N HIS A 127 -6.98 -17.92 -14.20
CA HIS A 127 -6.55 -19.32 -14.18
C HIS A 127 -7.69 -20.30 -14.54
N SER A 128 -8.96 -19.91 -14.33
CA SER A 128 -10.13 -20.81 -14.40
C SER A 128 -10.71 -21.06 -15.80
N PHE A 129 -9.98 -20.76 -16.88
CA PHE A 129 -10.50 -20.91 -18.25
C PHE A 129 -10.09 -22.21 -18.95
N ALA A 130 -9.31 -23.07 -18.29
CA ALA A 130 -8.81 -24.32 -18.88
C ALA A 130 -9.84 -25.48 -18.91
N GLU A 131 -11.08 -25.27 -18.48
CA GLU A 131 -12.08 -26.36 -18.34
C GLU A 131 -12.92 -26.62 -19.61
N LEU A 132 -12.69 -25.91 -20.72
CA LEU A 132 -13.49 -26.04 -21.96
C LEU A 132 -12.62 -26.17 -23.23
N GLU A 133 -11.57 -27.01 -23.18
CA GLU A 133 -10.71 -27.30 -24.34
C GLU A 133 -11.29 -28.33 -25.34
N ASP A 134 -12.61 -28.54 -25.39
CA ASP A 134 -13.22 -29.20 -26.56
C ASP A 134 -14.18 -28.23 -27.28
N ILE A 135 -13.65 -27.58 -28.31
CA ILE A 135 -14.46 -26.82 -29.27
C ILE A 135 -14.99 -27.84 -30.30
N TRP A 136 -16.15 -28.45 -30.03
CA TRP A 136 -16.82 -29.43 -30.92
C TRP A 136 -17.43 -28.83 -32.19
N VAL A 137 -16.96 -27.65 -32.63
CA VAL A 137 -17.52 -26.90 -33.76
C VAL A 137 -16.41 -26.66 -34.76
N ASP A 138 -16.55 -27.26 -35.95
CA ASP A 138 -15.66 -26.99 -37.08
C ASP A 138 -15.68 -25.49 -37.43
N ARG A 139 -14.56 -24.82 -37.17
CA ARG A 139 -14.35 -23.41 -37.53
C ARG A 139 -13.17 -23.31 -38.48
N GLN A 140 -13.43 -22.89 -39.72
CA GLN A 140 -12.38 -22.51 -40.66
C GLN A 140 -12.03 -21.03 -40.49
N ASP A 141 -10.76 -20.74 -40.28
CA ASP A 141 -10.22 -19.38 -40.31
C ASP A 141 -9.64 -19.09 -41.69
N ASN A 142 -10.40 -18.34 -42.50
CA ASN A 142 -10.00 -17.98 -43.86
C ASN A 142 -9.09 -16.73 -43.91
N PHE A 143 -8.75 -16.14 -42.76
CA PHE A 143 -8.00 -14.90 -42.65
C PHE A 143 -6.69 -15.04 -41.86
N ALA A 144 -6.32 -16.26 -41.48
CA ALA A 144 -5.02 -16.58 -40.88
C ALA A 144 -3.92 -16.77 -41.93
#